data_AF-A0A924YM38-F1
#
_entry.id   AF-A0A924YM38-F1
#
_cell.length_a   1.000
_cell.length_b   1.000
_cell.length_c   1.000
_cell.angle_alpha   90.00
_cell.angle_beta   90.00
_cell.angle_gamma   90.00
#
_symmetry.space_group_name_H-M   'P 1'
#
loop_
_entity.id
_entity.type
_entity.pdbx_description
1 polymer ?
#
loop_
_entity_poly.entity_id
_entity_poly.type
_entity_poly.pdbx_seq_one_letter_code
_entity_poly.pdbx_strand_id
1 'polypeptide(L)'
;MIFILRLYAGLLRLYPRQFRDAYGDEMLAVFAAAVEDARQRGCGAFSLLIVRELRDLPFNLVREYLHARTLAMPPEVAKFRRARWWARVFSLLSALFFTWIYTLLFVRQFAPQAMPAMILVYVLLFCTILAWVQERHGGLLLMVCGALLGLSFGYASLASGMQPLHAVVVALTYPLPYWLFGVIFLMLGRQKKTFALVLG
;
A
#
# COMPACT_ATOMS: atom_id res chain seq x y z
N MET A 1 13.83 5.38 -40.39
CA MET A 1 14.68 6.20 -39.51
C MET A 1 13.85 7.11 -38.60
N ILE A 2 13.08 8.05 -39.16
CA ILE A 2 12.26 9.01 -38.39
C ILE A 2 11.24 8.32 -37.45
N PHE A 3 10.66 7.18 -37.86
CA PHE A 3 9.67 6.46 -37.06
C PHE A 3 10.22 5.94 -35.72
N ILE A 4 11.44 5.38 -35.69
CA ILE A 4 12.03 4.78 -34.49
C ILE A 4 12.52 5.86 -33.51
N LEU A 5 13.06 6.97 -34.03
CA LEU A 5 13.38 8.13 -33.20
C LEU A 5 12.12 8.77 -32.59
N ARG A 6 11.01 8.82 -33.33
CA ARG A 6 9.71 9.27 -32.80
C ARG A 6 9.16 8.33 -31.73
N LEU A 7 9.33 7.01 -31.91
CA LEU A 7 8.93 6.02 -30.91
C LEU A 7 9.74 6.19 -29.62
N TYR A 8 11.06 6.34 -29.73
CA TYR A 8 11.94 6.56 -28.58
C TYR A 8 11.68 7.91 -27.89
N ALA A 9 11.46 8.98 -28.65
CA ALA A 9 11.03 10.28 -28.11
C ALA A 9 9.66 10.19 -27.40
N GLY A 10 8.76 9.34 -27.88
CA GLY A 10 7.50 9.01 -27.21
C GLY A 10 7.72 8.28 -25.89
N LEU A 11 8.62 7.29 -25.86
CA LEU A 11 9.01 6.55 -24.65
C LEU A 11 9.68 7.46 -23.61
N LEU A 12 10.50 8.42 -24.03
CA LEU A 12 11.10 9.43 -23.15
C LEU A 12 10.06 10.32 -22.46
N ARG A 13 8.82 10.40 -22.95
CA ARG A 13 7.74 11.12 -22.23
C ARG A 13 7.26 10.41 -20.97
N LEU A 14 7.56 9.12 -20.80
CA LEU A 14 7.29 8.41 -19.55
C LEU A 14 8.30 8.72 -18.43
N TYR A 15 9.45 9.32 -18.77
CA TYR A 15 10.42 9.77 -17.77
C TYR A 15 9.91 11.02 -17.02
N PRO A 16 10.30 11.19 -15.73
CA PRO A 16 9.98 12.40 -14.97
C PRO A 16 10.47 13.66 -15.68
N ARG A 17 9.68 14.75 -15.64
CA ARG A 17 9.99 16.03 -16.29
C ARG A 17 11.43 16.50 -16.03
N GLN A 18 11.84 16.53 -14.76
CA GLN A 18 13.18 16.99 -14.34
C GLN A 18 14.33 16.20 -14.98
N PHE A 19 14.18 14.88 -15.14
CA PHE A 19 15.21 14.03 -15.73
C PHE A 19 15.27 14.18 -17.25
N ARG A 20 14.09 14.31 -17.87
CA ARG A 20 13.99 14.56 -19.30
C ARG A 20 14.57 15.92 -19.69
N ASP A 21 14.34 16.95 -18.87
CA ASP A 21 14.84 18.29 -19.14
C ASP A 21 16.37 18.37 -18.95
N ALA A 22 16.95 17.49 -18.12
CA ALA A 22 18.40 17.42 -17.88
C ALA A 22 19.17 16.52 -18.86
N TYR A 23 18.58 15.39 -19.30
CA TYR A 23 19.30 14.35 -20.03
C TYR A 23 18.59 13.87 -21.31
N GLY A 24 17.38 14.36 -21.59
CA GLY A 24 16.55 13.86 -22.69
C GLY A 24 17.17 14.06 -24.07
N ASP A 25 17.79 15.21 -24.30
CA ASP A 25 18.46 15.53 -25.57
C ASP A 25 19.71 14.68 -25.78
N GLU A 26 20.48 14.44 -24.73
CA GLU A 26 21.67 13.58 -24.75
C GLU A 26 21.30 12.12 -25.01
N MET A 27 20.26 11.59 -24.34
CA MET A 27 19.75 10.24 -24.59
C MET A 27 19.25 10.06 -26.02
N LEU A 28 18.59 11.06 -26.59
CA LEU A 28 18.15 11.05 -27.98
C LEU A 28 19.33 11.04 -28.97
N ALA A 29 20.37 11.83 -28.69
CA ALA A 29 21.58 11.87 -29.51
C ALA A 29 22.35 10.54 -29.47
N VAL A 30 22.53 9.95 -28.28
CA VAL A 30 23.19 8.64 -28.11
C VAL A 30 22.40 7.54 -28.81
N PHE A 31 21.07 7.54 -28.68
CA PHE A 31 20.22 6.57 -29.37
C PHE A 31 20.26 6.73 -30.89
N ALA A 32 20.28 7.96 -31.40
CA ALA A 32 20.42 8.23 -32.83
C ALA A 32 21.76 7.73 -33.39
N ALA A 33 22.86 7.95 -32.67
CA ALA A 33 24.18 7.44 -33.04
C ALA A 33 24.22 5.90 -33.04
N ALA A 34 23.65 5.27 -32.01
CA ALA A 34 23.59 3.81 -31.89
C ALA A 34 22.75 3.16 -32.99
N VAL A 35 21.67 3.82 -33.42
CA VAL A 35 20.82 3.39 -34.54
C VAL A 35 21.59 3.44 -35.87
N GLU A 36 22.39 4.47 -36.10
CA GLU A 36 23.19 4.61 -37.32
C GLU A 36 24.32 3.56 -37.37
N ASP A 37 25.01 3.35 -36.26
CA ASP A 37 26.05 2.30 -36.13
C ASP A 37 25.47 0.89 -36.34
N ALA A 38 24.30 0.60 -35.77
CA ALA A 38 23.66 -0.70 -35.92
C ALA A 38 23.17 -0.94 -37.35
N ARG A 39 22.79 0.13 -38.07
CA ARG A 39 22.43 0.05 -39.48
C ARG A 39 23.62 -0.29 -40.37
N GLN A 40 24.78 0.32 -40.10
CA GLN A 40 26.02 0.01 -40.82
C GLN A 40 26.48 -1.44 -40.63
N ARG A 41 26.12 -2.07 -39.50
CA ARG A 41 26.43 -3.47 -39.17
C ARG A 41 25.38 -4.49 -39.63
N GLY A 42 24.28 -4.04 -40.24
CA GLY A 42 23.23 -4.89 -40.83
C GLY A 42 22.01 -5.17 -39.95
N CYS A 43 20.95 -5.73 -40.56
CA CYS A 43 19.62 -5.88 -39.95
C CYS A 43 19.58 -6.71 -38.66
N GLY A 44 20.51 -7.65 -38.47
CA GLY A 44 20.60 -8.47 -37.25
C GLY A 44 21.06 -7.66 -36.03
N ALA A 45 22.11 -6.85 -36.20
CA ALA A 45 22.62 -5.96 -35.15
C ALA A 45 21.59 -4.90 -34.75
N PHE A 46 20.84 -4.39 -35.73
CA PHE A 46 19.74 -3.45 -35.53
C PHE A 46 18.60 -4.04 -34.69
N SER A 47 18.16 -5.26 -35.01
CA SER A 47 17.07 -5.93 -34.28
C SER A 47 17.47 -6.24 -32.84
N LEU A 48 18.72 -6.68 -32.63
CA LEU A 48 19.25 -6.99 -31.30
C LEU A 48 19.40 -5.74 -30.43
N LEU A 49 19.79 -4.60 -31.03
CA LEU A 49 19.84 -3.31 -30.34
C LEU A 49 18.45 -2.85 -29.88
N ILE A 50 17.44 -2.96 -30.75
CA ILE A 50 16.05 -2.59 -30.41
C ILE A 50 15.53 -3.44 -29.25
N VAL A 51 15.70 -4.76 -29.30
CA VAL A 51 15.21 -5.66 -28.24
C VAL A 51 15.92 -5.40 -26.92
N ARG A 52 17.23 -5.14 -26.95
CA ARG A 52 18.01 -4.84 -25.74
C ARG A 52 17.58 -3.52 -25.10
N GLU A 53 17.47 -2.45 -25.88
CA GLU A 53 17.00 -1.16 -25.38
C GLU A 53 15.56 -1.25 -24.85
N LEU A 54 14.63 -1.90 -25.56
CA LEU A 54 13.26 -2.09 -25.08
C LEU A 54 13.19 -2.89 -23.77
N ARG A 55 14.11 -3.83 -23.54
CA ARG A 55 14.17 -4.62 -22.30
C ARG A 55 14.80 -3.84 -21.15
N ASP A 56 15.86 -3.10 -21.42
CA ASP A 56 16.64 -2.42 -20.39
C ASP A 56 15.99 -1.08 -19.97
N LEU A 57 15.22 -0.44 -20.87
CA LEU A 57 14.50 0.82 -20.64
C LEU A 57 13.48 0.78 -19.49
N PRO A 58 12.57 -0.20 -19.33
CA PRO A 58 11.67 -0.25 -18.18
C PRO A 58 12.42 -0.49 -16.86
N PHE A 59 13.52 -1.24 -16.88
CA PHE A 59 14.30 -1.54 -15.68
C PHE A 59 15.08 -0.30 -15.21
N ASN A 60 15.71 0.41 -16.15
CA ASN A 60 16.39 1.67 -15.87
C ASN A 60 15.41 2.77 -15.48
N LEU A 61 14.24 2.86 -16.11
CA LEU A 61 13.17 3.79 -15.75
C LEU A 61 12.72 3.60 -14.29
N VAL A 62 12.46 2.36 -13.86
CA VAL A 62 12.06 2.06 -12.48
C VAL A 62 13.18 2.40 -11.50
N ARG A 63 14.43 2.05 -11.83
CA ARG A 63 15.59 2.35 -11.00
C ARG A 63 15.80 3.86 -10.83
N GLU A 64 15.73 4.63 -11.91
CA GLU A 64 15.88 6.08 -11.89
C GLU A 64 14.73 6.75 -11.14
N TYR A 65 13.49 6.26 -11.31
CA TYR A 65 12.32 6.77 -10.60
C TYR A 65 12.41 6.50 -9.09
N LEU A 66 12.97 5.35 -8.69
CA LEU A 66 13.28 5.04 -7.30
C LEU A 66 14.44 5.91 -6.78
N HIS A 67 15.49 6.13 -7.57
CA HIS A 67 16.65 6.93 -7.17
C HIS A 67 16.31 8.41 -7.02
N ALA A 68 15.60 9.00 -7.98
CA ALA A 68 15.07 10.37 -7.92
C ALA A 68 14.10 10.55 -6.73
N ARG A 69 13.24 9.55 -6.45
CA ARG A 69 12.40 9.56 -5.25
C ARG A 69 13.17 9.49 -3.93
N THR A 70 14.37 8.91 -3.94
CA THR A 70 15.16 8.71 -2.73
C THR A 70 16.05 9.92 -2.44
N LEU A 71 16.57 10.58 -3.49
CA LEU A 71 17.38 11.79 -3.38
C LEU A 71 16.53 13.07 -3.17
N ALA A 72 15.31 13.13 -3.70
CA ALA A 72 14.43 14.30 -3.56
C ALA A 72 13.49 14.27 -2.33
N MET A 73 13.49 13.19 -1.54
CA MET A 73 12.67 13.12 -0.32
C MET A 73 13.49 13.56 0.89
N PRO A 74 13.03 14.58 1.65
CA PRO A 74 13.59 14.88 2.95
C PRO A 74 13.58 13.62 3.82
N PRO A 75 14.62 13.37 4.64
CA PRO A 75 14.70 12.18 5.50
C PRO A 75 13.48 12.03 6.41
N GLU A 76 12.85 13.15 6.79
CA GLU A 76 11.59 13.19 7.52
C GLU A 76 10.43 12.51 6.77
N VAL A 77 10.25 12.81 5.47
CA VAL A 77 9.20 12.18 4.64
C VAL A 77 9.44 10.68 4.47
N ALA A 78 10.69 10.25 4.38
CA ALA A 78 11.06 8.84 4.30
C ALA A 78 10.76 8.08 5.61
N LYS A 79 10.96 8.70 6.78
CA LYS A 79 10.55 8.14 8.08
C LYS A 79 9.03 8.00 8.16
N PHE A 80 8.27 9.03 7.77
CA PHE A 80 6.79 8.97 7.74
C PHE A 80 6.26 7.88 6.82
N ARG A 81 6.87 7.70 5.64
CA ARG A 81 6.48 6.64 4.69
C ARG A 81 6.73 5.25 5.28
N ARG A 82 7.87 5.04 5.95
CA ARG A 82 8.19 3.78 6.64
C ARG A 82 7.23 3.51 7.80
N ALA A 83 6.96 4.51 8.64
CA ALA A 83 6.00 4.39 9.74
C ALA A 83 4.59 4.01 9.25
N ARG A 84 4.12 4.66 8.17
CA ARG A 84 2.83 4.33 7.54
C ARG A 84 2.80 2.91 6.98
N TRP A 85 3.88 2.45 6.35
CA TRP A 85 3.96 1.08 5.83
C TRP A 85 3.96 0.04 6.97
N TRP A 86 4.74 0.28 8.04
CA TRP A 86 4.73 -0.58 9.22
C TRP A 86 3.36 -0.62 9.90
N ALA A 87 2.70 0.53 10.11
CA ALA A 87 1.37 0.57 10.70
C ALA A 87 0.37 -0.29 9.90
N ARG A 88 0.44 -0.23 8.57
CA ARG A 88 -0.38 -1.06 7.66
C ARG A 88 -0.08 -2.53 7.86
N VAL A 89 1.18 -2.95 7.76
CA VAL A 89 1.60 -4.35 7.90
C VAL A 89 1.21 -4.90 9.27
N PHE A 90 1.51 -4.18 10.35
CA PHE A 90 1.15 -4.59 11.71
C PHE A 90 -0.36 -4.69 11.93
N SER A 91 -1.14 -3.74 11.39
CA SER A 91 -2.60 -3.80 11.48
C SER A 91 -3.18 -5.03 10.79
N LEU A 92 -2.65 -5.40 9.61
CA LEU A 92 -3.09 -6.56 8.86
C LEU A 92 -2.68 -7.87 9.55
N LEU A 93 -1.44 -7.96 10.02
CA LEU A 93 -0.96 -9.13 10.77
C LEU A 93 -1.78 -9.34 12.04
N SER A 94 -2.07 -8.27 12.77
CA SER A 94 -2.94 -8.33 13.96
C SER A 94 -4.34 -8.79 13.59
N ALA A 95 -4.97 -8.19 12.57
CA ALA A 95 -6.30 -8.57 12.13
C ALA A 95 -6.38 -10.04 11.69
N LEU A 96 -5.38 -10.53 10.94
CA LEU A 96 -5.29 -11.92 10.52
C LEU A 96 -5.10 -12.87 11.71
N PHE A 97 -4.24 -12.51 12.67
CA PHE A 97 -3.99 -13.30 13.88
C PHE A 97 -5.27 -13.47 14.72
N PHE A 98 -5.99 -12.37 15.00
CA PHE A 98 -7.25 -12.42 15.74
C PHE A 98 -8.34 -13.16 14.98
N THR A 99 -8.42 -12.98 13.65
CA THR A 99 -9.36 -13.72 12.80
C THR A 99 -9.10 -15.21 12.84
N TRP A 100 -7.82 -15.61 12.75
CA TRP A 100 -7.40 -16.99 12.83
C TRP A 100 -7.76 -17.62 14.17
N ILE A 101 -7.35 -16.98 15.28
CA ILE A 101 -7.68 -17.46 16.64
C ILE A 101 -9.19 -17.62 16.81
N TYR A 102 -9.95 -16.62 16.41
CA TYR A 102 -11.39 -16.63 16.59
C TYR A 102 -12.06 -17.72 15.73
N THR A 103 -11.61 -17.91 14.49
CA THR A 103 -12.08 -18.99 13.61
C THR A 103 -11.82 -20.36 14.25
N LEU A 104 -10.63 -20.58 14.83
CA LEU A 104 -10.30 -21.82 15.53
C LEU A 104 -11.20 -22.07 16.75
N LEU A 105 -11.46 -21.03 17.55
CA LEU A 105 -12.38 -21.12 18.69
C LEU A 105 -13.81 -21.44 18.25
N PHE A 106 -14.29 -20.75 17.21
CA PHE A 106 -15.63 -20.94 16.67
C PHE A 106 -15.84 -22.35 16.12
N VAL A 107 -14.90 -22.87 15.32
CA VAL A 107 -14.97 -24.23 14.76
C VAL A 107 -14.98 -25.29 15.86
N ARG A 108 -14.31 -25.05 16.99
CA ARG A 108 -14.27 -26.00 18.11
C ARG A 108 -15.54 -26.04 18.95
N GLN A 109 -16.15 -24.89 19.21
CA GLN A 109 -17.26 -24.79 20.17
C GLN A 109 -18.63 -24.56 19.53
N PHE A 110 -18.69 -24.35 18.22
CA PHE A 110 -19.87 -24.02 17.41
C PHE A 110 -21.04 -23.46 18.24
N ALA A 111 -20.95 -22.17 18.56
CA ALA A 111 -21.96 -21.46 19.33
C ALA A 111 -22.75 -20.54 18.38
N PRO A 112 -24.06 -20.76 18.14
CA PRO A 112 -24.86 -19.91 17.25
C PRO A 112 -24.82 -18.42 17.65
N GLN A 113 -24.79 -18.13 18.96
CA GLN A 113 -24.66 -16.77 19.49
C GLN A 113 -23.34 -16.06 19.10
N ALA A 114 -22.33 -16.80 18.66
CA ALA A 114 -21.03 -16.27 18.25
C ALA A 114 -20.98 -15.92 16.73
N MET A 115 -22.01 -16.26 15.96
CA MET A 115 -22.07 -15.95 14.52
C MET A 115 -21.99 -14.45 14.20
N PRO A 116 -22.68 -13.54 14.91
CA PRO A 116 -22.59 -12.11 14.63
C PRO A 116 -21.16 -11.57 14.82
N ALA A 117 -20.47 -12.02 15.86
CA ALA A 117 -19.06 -11.67 16.08
C ALA A 117 -18.17 -12.23 14.96
N MET A 118 -18.43 -13.43 14.45
CA MET A 118 -17.68 -14.00 13.32
C MET A 118 -17.80 -13.15 12.06
N ILE A 119 -19.02 -12.76 11.69
CA ILE A 119 -19.25 -11.88 10.55
C ILE A 119 -18.51 -10.55 10.74
N LEU A 120 -18.60 -9.95 11.93
CA LEU A 120 -17.93 -8.68 12.25
C LEU A 120 -16.40 -8.77 12.16
N VAL A 121 -15.78 -9.90 12.55
CA VAL A 121 -14.33 -10.10 12.41
C VAL A 121 -13.90 -10.08 10.94
N TYR A 122 -14.62 -10.76 10.05
CA TYR A 122 -14.32 -10.72 8.60
C TYR A 122 -14.60 -9.35 7.98
N VAL A 123 -15.67 -8.66 8.42
CA VAL A 123 -15.93 -7.27 8.03
C VAL A 123 -14.78 -6.37 8.47
N LEU A 124 -14.24 -6.55 9.68
CA LEU A 124 -13.07 -5.80 10.16
C LEU A 124 -11.81 -6.07 9.34
N LEU A 125 -11.57 -7.31 8.92
CA LEU A 125 -10.47 -7.63 8.01
C LEU A 125 -10.59 -6.85 6.70
N PHE A 126 -11.79 -6.83 6.11
CA PHE A 126 -12.07 -6.04 4.91
C PHE A 126 -11.92 -4.53 5.15
N CYS A 127 -12.44 -4.01 6.27
CA CYS A 127 -12.28 -2.60 6.65
C CYS A 127 -10.82 -2.20 6.83
N THR A 128 -9.97 -3.12 7.34
CA THR A 128 -8.53 -2.90 7.47
C THR A 128 -7.88 -2.68 6.10
N ILE A 129 -8.29 -3.46 5.09
CA ILE A 129 -7.82 -3.29 3.70
C ILE A 129 -8.34 -1.96 3.12
N LEU A 130 -9.61 -1.63 3.33
CA LEU A 130 -10.17 -0.35 2.88
C LEU A 130 -9.46 0.87 3.51
N ALA A 131 -9.04 0.75 4.78
CA ALA A 131 -8.27 1.79 5.46
C ALA A 131 -6.93 2.09 4.81
N TRP A 132 -6.38 1.17 4.01
CA TRP A 132 -5.15 1.43 3.26
C TRP A 132 -5.37 2.36 2.06
N VAL A 133 -6.57 2.31 1.47
CA VAL A 133 -6.97 3.17 0.34
C VAL A 133 -7.44 4.54 0.84
N GLN A 134 -8.27 4.55 1.88
CA GLN A 134 -8.81 5.78 2.47
C GLN A 134 -8.55 5.85 3.98
N GLU A 135 -7.37 6.34 4.36
CA GLU A 135 -6.89 6.29 5.76
C GLU A 135 -7.84 6.95 6.77
N ARG A 136 -8.45 8.09 6.41
CA ARG A 136 -9.34 8.81 7.33
C ARG A 136 -10.67 8.08 7.53
N HIS A 137 -11.36 7.74 6.45
CA HIS A 137 -12.65 7.05 6.55
C HIS A 137 -12.49 5.63 7.07
N GLY A 138 -11.44 4.93 6.61
CA GLY A 138 -11.15 3.59 7.08
C GLY A 138 -10.72 3.54 8.55
N GLY A 139 -9.97 4.54 9.05
CA GLY A 139 -9.66 4.64 10.48
C GLY A 139 -10.92 4.77 11.35
N LEU A 140 -11.85 5.65 10.98
CA LEU A 140 -13.15 5.79 11.67
C LEU A 140 -13.98 4.51 11.58
N LEU A 141 -14.07 3.92 10.39
CA LEU A 141 -14.81 2.68 10.16
C LEU A 141 -14.24 1.54 11.01
N LEU A 142 -12.92 1.42 11.11
CA LEU A 142 -12.24 0.44 11.95
C LEU A 142 -12.59 0.62 13.44
N MET A 143 -12.69 1.86 13.91
CA MET A 143 -13.08 2.15 15.30
C MET A 143 -14.53 1.76 15.59
N VAL A 144 -15.45 2.12 14.68
CA VAL A 144 -16.89 1.79 14.82
C VAL A 144 -17.10 0.28 14.75
N CYS A 145 -16.52 -0.40 13.74
CA CYS A 145 -16.59 -1.85 13.63
C CYS A 145 -15.92 -2.56 14.82
N GLY A 146 -14.81 -2.00 15.33
CA GLY A 146 -14.19 -2.48 16.57
C GLY A 146 -15.14 -2.38 17.76
N ALA A 147 -15.80 -1.24 17.97
CA ALA A 147 -16.76 -1.08 19.06
C ALA A 147 -17.93 -2.08 18.96
N LEU A 148 -18.48 -2.26 17.75
CA LEU A 148 -19.52 -3.26 17.49
C LEU A 148 -19.03 -4.68 17.74
N LEU A 149 -17.78 -4.99 17.39
CA LEU A 149 -17.16 -6.27 17.68
C LEU A 149 -17.08 -6.52 19.19
N GLY A 150 -16.61 -5.52 19.97
CA GLY A 150 -16.55 -5.60 21.43
C GLY A 150 -17.91 -5.86 22.07
N LEU A 151 -18.95 -5.13 21.63
CA LEU A 151 -20.33 -5.34 22.07
C LEU A 151 -20.82 -6.75 21.74
N SER A 152 -20.53 -7.24 20.53
CA SER A 152 -20.89 -8.58 20.09
C SER A 152 -20.21 -9.68 20.94
N PHE A 153 -18.92 -9.52 21.25
CA PHE A 153 -18.21 -10.43 22.15
C PHE A 153 -18.73 -10.39 23.58
N GLY A 154 -19.04 -9.20 24.11
CA GLY A 154 -19.64 -9.05 25.43
C GLY A 154 -20.97 -9.76 25.53
N TYR A 155 -21.84 -9.57 24.53
CA TYR A 155 -23.12 -10.27 24.42
C TYR A 155 -22.94 -11.78 24.33
N ALA A 156 -22.09 -12.28 23.42
CA ALA A 156 -21.83 -13.71 23.26
C ALA A 156 -21.26 -14.35 24.53
N SER A 157 -20.43 -13.61 25.28
CA SER A 157 -19.87 -14.07 26.56
C SER A 157 -20.94 -14.20 27.64
N LEU A 158 -21.79 -13.18 27.80
CA LEU A 158 -22.92 -13.21 28.74
C LEU A 158 -23.91 -14.33 28.37
N ALA A 159 -24.24 -14.48 27.09
CA ALA A 159 -25.12 -15.53 26.59
C ALA A 159 -24.56 -16.95 26.83
N SER A 160 -23.24 -17.07 26.97
CA SER A 160 -22.57 -18.34 27.28
C SER A 160 -22.44 -18.59 28.79
N GLY A 161 -23.08 -17.78 29.64
CA GLY A 161 -23.08 -17.92 31.09
C GLY A 161 -21.82 -17.39 31.78
N MET A 162 -20.97 -16.64 31.07
CA MET A 162 -19.79 -16.03 31.67
C MET A 162 -20.19 -14.95 32.68
N GLN A 163 -19.45 -14.85 33.80
CA GLN A 163 -19.69 -13.79 34.78
C GLN A 163 -19.56 -12.40 34.13
N PRO A 164 -20.40 -11.42 34.51
CA PRO A 164 -20.46 -10.12 33.84
C PRO A 164 -19.12 -9.38 33.77
N LEU A 165 -18.33 -9.43 34.85
CA LEU A 165 -17.03 -8.76 34.90
C LEU A 165 -16.06 -9.32 33.83
N HIS A 166 -16.00 -10.65 33.67
CA HIS A 166 -15.19 -11.27 32.62
C HIS A 166 -15.69 -10.93 31.22
N ALA A 167 -17.02 -10.91 31.01
CA ALA A 167 -17.60 -10.52 29.72
C ALA A 167 -17.25 -9.07 29.34
N VAL A 168 -17.25 -8.14 30.29
CA VAL A 168 -16.81 -6.75 30.09
C VAL A 168 -15.33 -6.68 29.73
N VAL A 169 -14.48 -7.45 30.43
CA VAL A 169 -13.04 -7.50 30.12
C VAL A 169 -12.81 -8.01 28.69
N VAL A 170 -13.51 -9.07 28.27
CA VAL A 170 -13.44 -9.59 26.89
C VAL A 170 -13.91 -8.53 25.88
N ALA A 171 -15.05 -7.88 26.17
CA ALA A 171 -15.62 -6.85 25.31
C ALA A 171 -14.70 -5.64 25.10
N LEU A 172 -13.86 -5.30 26.07
CA LEU A 172 -12.89 -4.21 25.98
C LEU A 172 -11.54 -4.64 25.38
N THR A 173 -11.12 -5.88 25.64
CA THR A 173 -9.79 -6.36 25.23
C THR A 173 -9.71 -6.62 23.72
N TYR A 174 -10.73 -7.27 23.15
CA TYR A 174 -10.74 -7.64 21.73
C TYR A 174 -10.76 -6.45 20.74
N PRO A 175 -11.51 -5.35 20.95
CA PRO A 175 -11.50 -4.23 20.03
C PRO A 175 -10.28 -3.32 20.16
N LEU A 176 -9.52 -3.42 21.25
CA LEU A 176 -8.39 -2.55 21.58
C LEU A 176 -7.35 -2.39 20.46
N PRO A 177 -6.83 -3.46 19.82
CA PRO A 177 -5.88 -3.31 18.72
C PRO A 177 -6.47 -2.53 17.54
N TYR A 178 -7.75 -2.75 17.21
CA TYR A 178 -8.43 -2.06 16.12
C TYR A 178 -8.62 -0.57 16.42
N TRP A 179 -8.92 -0.21 17.67
CA TRP A 179 -8.98 1.19 18.09
C TRP A 179 -7.61 1.87 18.02
N LEU A 180 -6.56 1.19 18.48
CA LEU A 180 -5.19 1.70 18.43
C LEU A 180 -4.76 1.98 16.99
N PHE A 181 -4.97 1.03 16.06
CA PHE A 181 -4.67 1.25 14.65
C PHE A 181 -5.60 2.29 14.00
N GLY A 182 -6.88 2.34 14.39
CA GLY A 182 -7.83 3.35 13.92
C GLY A 182 -7.37 4.78 14.24
N VAL A 183 -6.91 5.01 15.48
CA VAL A 183 -6.34 6.30 15.90
C VAL A 183 -5.06 6.62 15.10
N ILE A 184 -4.17 5.65 14.93
CA ILE A 184 -2.94 5.83 14.12
C ILE A 184 -3.29 6.23 12.68
N PHE A 185 -4.25 5.56 12.04
CA PHE A 185 -4.69 5.91 10.68
C PHE A 185 -5.32 7.30 10.61
N LEU A 186 -6.08 7.72 11.63
CA LEU A 186 -6.63 9.07 11.70
C LEU A 186 -5.53 10.13 11.83
N MET A 187 -4.52 9.88 12.65
CA MET A 187 -3.36 10.78 12.79
C MET A 187 -2.58 10.90 11.48
N LEU A 188 -2.30 9.77 10.81
CA LEU A 188 -1.59 9.73 9.52
C LEU A 188 -2.40 10.42 8.41
N GLY A 189 -3.73 10.28 8.42
CA GLY A 189 -4.63 10.93 7.48
C GLY A 189 -4.65 12.46 7.61
N ARG A 190 -4.52 13.01 8.82
CA ARG A 190 -4.45 14.47 9.06
C ARG A 190 -3.16 15.08 8.50
N GLN A 191 -2.03 14.41 8.69
CA GLN A 191 -0.72 14.87 8.21
C GLN A 191 -0.66 15.03 6.67
N LYS A 192 -1.36 14.17 5.92
CA LYS A 192 -1.41 14.24 4.44
C LYS A 192 -1.95 15.59 3.94
N LYS A 193 -2.91 16.20 4.65
CA LYS A 193 -3.45 17.52 4.30
C LYS A 193 -2.45 18.64 4.59
N THR A 194 -1.74 18.57 5.72
CA THR A 194 -0.73 19.56 6.09
C THR A 194 0.41 19.59 5.08
N PHE A 195 0.93 18.42 4.67
CA PHE A 195 1.99 18.35 3.65
C PHE A 195 1.53 18.82 2.27
N ALA A 196 0.27 18.56 1.88
CA ALA A 196 -0.27 19.04 0.62
C ALA A 196 -0.39 20.58 0.56
N LEU A 197 -0.58 21.24 1.71
CA LEU A 197 -0.65 22.70 1.81
C LEU A 197 0.73 23.39 1.87
N VAL A 198 1.77 22.68 2.30
CA VAL A 198 3.15 23.23 2.36
C VAL A 198 3.88 23.09 1.02
N LEU A 199 3.48 22.13 0.18
CA LEU A 199 4.14 21.78 -1.09
C LEU A 199 3.41 22.28 -2.34
N GLY A 200 2.23 22.90 -2.20
CA GLY A 200 1.44 23.47 -3.28
C GLY A 200 1.34 24.98 -3.15
#